data_AF-A0A661C4V2-F1
#
_entry.id   AF-A0A661C4V2-F1
#
_cell.length_a   1.000
_cell.length_b   1.000
_cell.length_c   1.000
_cell.angle_alpha   90.00
_cell.angle_beta   90.00
_cell.angle_gamma   90.00
#
_symmetry.space_group_name_H-M   'P 1'
#
loop_
_entity.id
_entity.type
_entity.pdbx_description
1 polymer ?
#
loop_
_entity_poly.entity_id
_entity_poly.type
_entity_poly.pdbx_seq_one_letter_code
_entity_poly.pdbx_strand_id
1 'polypeptide(L)'
;MNQTHQPHDHTAAYAEAFYIGNLLFVGAFYLALWVLYFRRYKQASVITRHHLKQALLGSSISTAIFSAINIFIMQTSGYASVTALLSLEFYFMLLLPLFLIVGIMGFSKAIKGIDFSYPLIGNFINSPIAQEQGLLSE
;
A
#
# COMPACT_ATOMS: atom_id res chain seq x y z
N MET A 1 -36.69 6.87 0.60
CA MET A 1 -35.38 6.19 0.74
C MET A 1 -34.69 6.25 -0.62
N ASN A 2 -33.87 7.28 -0.87
CA ASN A 2 -33.12 7.39 -2.12
C ASN A 2 -31.81 6.62 -1.95
N GLN A 3 -31.76 5.40 -2.48
CA GLN A 3 -30.49 4.71 -2.71
C GLN A 3 -29.83 5.37 -3.91
N THR A 4 -29.00 6.37 -3.64
CA THR A 4 -28.07 6.91 -4.63
C THR A 4 -27.12 5.77 -4.99
N HIS A 5 -27.30 5.22 -6.19
CA HIS A 5 -26.31 4.37 -6.83
C HIS A 5 -24.99 5.16 -6.90
N GLN A 6 -24.13 5.02 -5.90
CA GLN A 6 -22.74 5.43 -5.99
C GLN A 6 -22.16 4.59 -7.15
N PRO A 7 -21.73 5.22 -8.25
CA PRO A 7 -21.09 4.48 -9.34
C PRO A 7 -19.95 3.68 -8.72
N HIS A 8 -19.90 2.39 -9.05
CA HIS A 8 -18.96 1.44 -8.47
C HIS A 8 -17.53 1.95 -8.72
N ASP A 9 -16.96 2.61 -7.71
CA ASP A 9 -15.68 3.31 -7.83
C ASP A 9 -14.54 2.29 -7.68
N HIS A 10 -14.14 1.72 -8.82
CA HIS A 10 -13.04 0.77 -8.90
C HIS A 10 -11.67 1.37 -8.56
N THR A 11 -11.59 2.67 -8.23
CA THR A 11 -10.33 3.34 -7.86
C THR A 11 -9.64 2.67 -6.67
N ALA A 12 -10.39 2.17 -5.69
CA ALA A 12 -9.81 1.43 -4.56
C ALA A 12 -9.08 0.16 -5.03
N ALA A 13 -9.70 -0.60 -5.93
CA ALA A 13 -9.10 -1.82 -6.50
C ALA A 13 -7.88 -1.49 -7.37
N TYR A 14 -7.93 -0.40 -8.15
CA TYR A 14 -6.76 0.04 -8.93
C TYR A 14 -5.59 0.46 -8.04
N ALA A 15 -5.85 1.15 -6.92
CA ALA A 15 -4.79 1.52 -5.98
C ALA A 15 -4.08 0.29 -5.40
N GLU A 16 -4.85 -0.70 -4.95
CA GLU A 16 -4.31 -1.97 -4.42
C GLU A 16 -3.58 -2.77 -5.51
N ALA A 17 -4.11 -2.82 -6.74
CA ALA A 17 -3.46 -3.47 -7.87
C ALA A 17 -2.12 -2.81 -8.22
N PHE A 18 -2.04 -1.48 -8.18
CA PHE A 18 -0.78 -0.77 -8.38
C PHE A 18 0.20 -0.98 -7.23
N TYR A 19 -0.26 -1.13 -5.99
CA TYR A 19 0.62 -1.51 -4.89
C TYR A 19 1.23 -2.90 -5.13
N ILE A 20 0.41 -3.89 -5.48
CA ILE A 20 0.90 -5.24 -5.86
C ILE A 20 1.87 -5.14 -7.03
N GLY A 21 1.53 -4.34 -8.05
CA GLY A 21 2.40 -4.09 -9.20
C GLY A 21 3.75 -3.50 -8.78
N ASN A 22 3.78 -2.54 -7.86
CA ASN A 22 5.02 -1.95 -7.35
C ASN A 22 5.87 -2.94 -6.56
N LEU A 23 5.23 -3.88 -5.85
CA LEU A 23 5.91 -4.95 -5.14
C LEU A 23 6.72 -5.85 -6.08
N LEU A 24 6.15 -6.17 -7.24
CA LEU A 24 6.77 -7.04 -8.24
C LEU A 24 7.73 -6.27 -9.16
N PHE A 25 7.38 -5.02 -9.48
CA PHE A 25 8.12 -4.14 -10.37
C PHE A 25 8.24 -2.75 -9.74
N VAL A 26 9.26 -2.60 -8.88
CA VAL A 26 9.53 -1.35 -8.18
C VAL A 26 9.74 -0.22 -9.19
N GLY A 27 9.01 0.88 -9.02
CA GLY A 27 9.20 2.11 -9.81
C GLY A 27 7.96 2.53 -10.59
N ALA A 28 7.67 1.90 -11.73
CA ALA A 28 6.61 2.37 -12.65
C ALA A 28 5.23 2.43 -11.98
N PHE A 29 4.88 1.41 -11.21
CA PHE A 29 3.60 1.35 -10.51
C PHE A 29 3.53 2.30 -9.31
N TYR A 30 4.67 2.62 -8.68
CA TYR A 30 4.73 3.66 -7.65
C TYR A 30 4.39 5.04 -8.23
N LEU A 31 4.94 5.37 -9.39
CA LEU A 31 4.61 6.60 -10.10
C LEU A 31 3.13 6.61 -10.53
N ALA A 32 2.62 5.48 -11.04
CA ALA A 32 1.20 5.35 -11.39
C ALA A 32 0.28 5.58 -10.18
N LEU A 33 0.66 5.10 -8.99
CA LEU A 33 -0.05 5.34 -7.72
C LEU A 33 -0.09 6.82 -7.35
N TRP A 34 1.05 7.52 -7.46
CA TRP A 34 1.09 8.96 -7.23
C TRP A 34 0.22 9.74 -8.22
N VAL A 35 0.25 9.37 -9.50
CA VAL A 35 -0.64 9.96 -10.52
C VAL A 35 -2.11 9.70 -10.18
N LEU A 36 -2.45 8.46 -9.79
CA LEU A 36 -3.80 8.10 -9.37
C LEU A 36 -4.24 8.93 -8.15
N TYR A 37 -3.32 9.11 -7.19
CA TYR A 37 -3.55 9.91 -6.00
C TYR A 37 -3.92 11.35 -6.35
N PHE A 38 -3.08 12.05 -7.10
CA PHE A 38 -3.38 13.45 -7.46
C PHE A 38 -4.66 13.61 -8.27
N ARG A 39 -4.97 12.67 -9.16
CA ARG A 39 -6.15 12.75 -10.03
C ARG A 39 -7.45 12.44 -9.32
N ARG A 40 -7.47 11.43 -8.43
CA ARG A 40 -8.72 10.91 -7.85
C ARG A 40 -8.93 11.25 -6.38
N TYR A 41 -7.91 11.67 -5.64
CA TYR A 41 -8.05 11.91 -4.19
C TYR A 41 -9.15 12.92 -3.83
N LYS A 42 -9.30 14.02 -4.58
CA LYS A 42 -10.32 15.04 -4.29
C LYS A 42 -11.76 14.54 -4.50
N GLN A 43 -11.97 13.66 -5.47
CA GLN A 43 -13.29 13.14 -5.86
C GLN A 43 -13.62 11.76 -5.26
N ALA A 44 -12.64 11.12 -4.63
CA ALA A 44 -12.74 9.78 -4.06
C ALA A 44 -13.60 9.74 -2.79
N SER A 45 -14.36 8.64 -2.65
CA SER A 45 -15.07 8.26 -1.43
C SER A 45 -14.11 8.08 -0.25
N VAL A 46 -14.64 8.09 0.98
CA VAL A 46 -13.83 7.88 2.20
C VAL A 46 -13.10 6.53 2.16
N ILE A 47 -13.77 5.48 1.69
CA ILE A 47 -13.22 4.12 1.53
C ILE A 47 -12.10 4.12 0.49
N THR A 48 -12.34 4.74 -0.67
CA THR A 48 -11.33 4.85 -1.74
C THR A 48 -10.08 5.60 -1.25
N ARG A 49 -10.25 6.69 -0.48
CA ARG A 49 -9.12 7.45 0.09
C ARG A 49 -8.30 6.61 1.07
N HIS A 50 -8.95 5.74 1.83
CA HIS A 50 -8.27 4.88 2.80
C HIS A 50 -7.39 3.84 2.12
N HIS A 51 -7.95 3.06 1.19
CA HIS A 51 -7.18 2.12 0.35
C HIS A 51 -6.04 2.80 -0.41
N LEU A 52 -6.30 3.98 -0.97
CA LEU A 52 -5.30 4.74 -1.71
C LEU A 52 -4.12 5.20 -0.82
N LYS A 53 -4.40 5.68 0.40
CA LYS A 53 -3.35 6.03 1.38
C LYS A 53 -2.55 4.82 1.82
N GLN A 54 -3.22 3.70 2.09
CA GLN A 54 -2.56 2.45 2.50
C GLN A 54 -1.69 1.88 1.40
N ALA A 55 -2.21 1.81 0.16
CA ALA A 55 -1.46 1.36 -1.00
C ALA A 55 -0.23 2.23 -1.25
N LEU A 56 -0.34 3.55 -1.10
CA LEU A 56 0.81 4.47 -1.19
C LEU A 56 1.83 4.26 -0.08
N LEU A 57 1.39 4.10 1.17
CA LEU A 57 2.28 3.90 2.30
C LEU A 57 2.99 2.54 2.21
N GLY A 58 2.25 1.47 1.90
CA GLY A 58 2.79 0.13 1.66
C GLY A 58 3.78 0.13 0.49
N SER A 59 3.46 0.83 -0.60
CA SER A 59 4.39 0.99 -1.73
C SER A 59 5.65 1.76 -1.32
N SER A 60 5.51 2.82 -0.53
CA SER A 60 6.65 3.62 -0.08
C SER A 60 7.58 2.81 0.84
N ILE A 61 7.02 2.05 1.79
CA ILE A 61 7.77 1.19 2.69
C ILE A 61 8.50 0.09 1.90
N SER A 62 7.79 -0.63 1.02
CA SER A 62 8.39 -1.70 0.21
C SER A 62 9.50 -1.19 -0.72
N THR A 63 9.29 -0.06 -1.39
CA THR A 63 10.30 0.61 -2.22
C THR A 63 11.50 1.10 -1.39
N ALA A 64 11.27 1.64 -0.19
CA ALA A 64 12.35 2.07 0.70
C ALA A 64 13.21 0.88 1.16
N ILE A 65 12.60 -0.23 1.56
CA ILE A 65 13.32 -1.45 1.94
C ILE A 65 14.13 -1.99 0.77
N PHE A 66 13.52 -2.10 -0.41
CA PHE A 66 14.21 -2.56 -1.61
C PHE A 66 15.40 -1.65 -1.95
N SER A 67 15.21 -0.33 -1.88
CA SER A 67 16.28 0.65 -2.14
C SER A 67 17.41 0.54 -1.12
N ALA A 68 17.09 0.38 0.16
CA ALA A 68 18.08 0.20 1.23
C ALA A 68 18.94 -1.05 1.02
N ILE A 69 18.33 -2.17 0.60
CA ILE A 69 19.06 -3.40 0.26
C ILE A 69 20.00 -3.14 -0.92
N ASN A 70 19.54 -2.50 -1.99
CA ASN A 70 20.39 -2.22 -3.15
C ASN A 70 21.55 -1.26 -2.80
N ILE A 71 21.30 -0.23 -1.97
CA ILE A 71 22.33 0.67 -1.46
C ILE A 71 23.35 -0.09 -0.60
N PHE A 72 22.90 -1.04 0.23
CA PHE A 72 23.78 -1.91 1.01
C PHE A 72 24.65 -2.78 0.08
N ILE A 73 24.06 -3.37 -0.96
CA ILE A 73 24.80 -4.17 -1.96
C ILE A 73 25.89 -3.32 -2.63
N MET A 74 25.57 -2.08 -3.03
CA MET A 74 26.55 -1.17 -3.65
C MET A 74 27.73 -0.82 -2.72
N GLN A 75 27.54 -0.83 -1.40
CA GLN A 75 28.62 -0.59 -0.44
C GLN A 75 29.49 -1.83 -0.18
N THR A 76 29.00 -3.02 -0.52
CA THR A 76 29.81 -4.25 -0.52
C THR A 76 30.60 -4.40 -1.82
N SER A 77 31.17 -5.57 -2.12
CA SER A 77 31.75 -5.86 -3.44
C SER A 77 30.71 -5.98 -4.57
N GLY A 78 29.54 -5.36 -4.41
CA GLY A 78 28.42 -5.42 -5.34
C GLY A 78 27.76 -6.79 -5.40
N TYR A 79 27.14 -7.09 -6.54
CA TYR A 79 26.47 -8.38 -6.80
C TYR A 79 27.44 -9.56 -6.95
N ALA A 80 28.76 -9.34 -6.91
CA ALA A 80 29.74 -10.43 -6.83
C ALA A 80 29.84 -11.02 -5.41
N SER A 81 29.30 -10.34 -4.39
CA SER A 81 29.28 -10.82 -3.00
C SER A 81 28.19 -11.87 -2.78
N VAL A 82 28.56 -13.02 -2.22
CA VAL A 82 27.60 -14.04 -1.77
C VAL A 82 26.64 -13.47 -0.72
N THR A 83 27.14 -12.62 0.20
CA THR A 83 26.31 -11.99 1.23
C THR A 83 25.29 -11.03 0.64
N ALA A 84 25.66 -10.29 -0.40
CA ALA A 84 24.74 -9.40 -1.12
C ALA A 84 23.62 -10.18 -1.80
N LEU A 85 23.97 -11.25 -2.51
CA LEU A 85 23.01 -12.13 -3.18
C LEU A 85 22.08 -12.82 -2.18
N LEU A 86 22.61 -13.34 -1.07
CA LEU A 86 21.81 -13.99 -0.03
C LEU A 86 20.83 -13.00 0.63
N SER A 87 21.25 -11.75 0.83
CA SER A 87 20.39 -10.69 1.38
C SER A 87 19.24 -10.35 0.44
N LEU A 88 19.52 -10.29 -0.87
CA LEU A 88 18.50 -10.08 -1.90
C LEU A 88 17.53 -11.27 -1.97
N GLU A 89 18.03 -12.50 -1.89
CA GLU A 89 17.21 -13.70 -1.89
C GLU A 89 16.30 -13.79 -0.66
N PHE A 90 16.81 -13.47 0.53
CA PHE A 90 16.00 -13.38 1.75
C PHE A 90 14.84 -12.40 1.60
N TYR A 91 15.09 -11.23 0.99
CA TYR A 91 14.05 -10.26 0.70
C TYR A 91 12.96 -10.83 -0.21
N PHE A 92 13.34 -11.51 -1.30
CA PHE A 92 12.39 -12.09 -2.25
C PHE A 92 11.62 -13.30 -1.69
N MET A 93 12.25 -14.12 -0.86
CA MET A 93 11.63 -15.33 -0.29
C MET A 93 10.74 -15.04 0.92
N LEU A 94 11.07 -14.03 1.72
CA LEU A 94 10.42 -13.82 3.02
C LEU A 94 9.66 -12.51 3.09
N LEU A 95 10.32 -11.39 2.78
CA LEU A 95 9.69 -10.08 2.88
C LEU A 95 8.65 -9.85 1.78
N LEU A 96 9.01 -10.08 0.52
CA LEU A 96 8.11 -9.81 -0.61
C LEU A 96 6.77 -10.57 -0.48
N PRO A 97 6.74 -11.88 -0.17
CA PRO A 97 5.48 -12.62 -0.05
C PRO A 97 4.60 -12.13 1.11
N LEU A 98 5.20 -11.69 2.23
CA LEU A 98 4.44 -11.12 3.35
C LEU A 98 3.69 -9.86 2.92
N PHE A 99 4.37 -8.94 2.24
CA PHE A 99 3.75 -7.72 1.71
C PHE A 99 2.72 -8.04 0.61
N LEU A 100 2.99 -9.06 -0.20
CA LEU A 100 2.10 -9.51 -1.28
C LEU A 100 0.78 -10.06 -0.73
N ILE A 101 0.83 -10.90 0.32
CA ILE A 101 -0.36 -11.43 0.98
C ILE A 101 -1.25 -10.29 1.47
N VAL A 102 -0.67 -9.30 2.16
CA VAL A 102 -1.42 -8.12 2.63
C VAL A 102 -2.06 -7.36 1.45
N GLY A 103 -1.33 -7.19 0.35
CA GLY A 103 -1.86 -6.55 -0.86
C GLY A 103 -3.01 -7.31 -1.50
N ILE A 104 -2.90 -8.64 -1.61
CA ILE A 104 -3.97 -9.48 -2.16
C ILE A 104 -5.22 -9.39 -1.27
N MET A 105 -5.06 -9.35 0.06
CA MET A 105 -6.18 -9.15 0.99
C MET A 105 -6.85 -7.78 0.79
N GLY A 106 -6.06 -6.71 0.70
CA GLY A 106 -6.54 -5.35 0.42
C GLY A 106 -7.28 -5.27 -0.92
N PHE A 107 -6.68 -5.81 -1.98
CA PHE A 107 -7.27 -5.87 -3.32
C PHE A 107 -8.60 -6.65 -3.35
N SER A 108 -8.65 -7.83 -2.73
CA SER A 108 -9.85 -8.66 -2.66
C SER A 108 -11.01 -7.95 -1.94
N LYS A 109 -10.69 -7.17 -0.91
CA LYS A 109 -11.68 -6.34 -0.18
C LYS A 109 -12.09 -5.11 -0.98
N ALA A 110 -11.15 -4.45 -1.64
CA ALA A 110 -11.41 -3.29 -2.48
C ALA A 110 -12.32 -3.62 -3.69
N ILE A 111 -12.15 -4.79 -4.32
CA ILE A 111 -13.07 -5.26 -5.37
C ILE A 111 -14.50 -5.39 -4.86
N LYS A 112 -14.66 -5.79 -3.59
CA LYS A 112 -15.97 -5.96 -2.94
C LYS A 112 -16.53 -4.64 -2.38
N GLY A 113 -15.80 -3.53 -2.52
CA GLY A 113 -16.16 -2.24 -1.92
C GLY A 113 -16.15 -2.24 -0.39
N ILE A 114 -15.45 -3.20 0.22
CA ILE A 114 -15.35 -3.33 1.68
C ILE A 114 -14.10 -2.62 2.15
N ASP A 115 -14.24 -1.73 3.14
CA ASP A 115 -13.10 -1.09 3.77
C ASP A 115 -12.20 -2.12 4.45
N PHE A 116 -10.88 -1.97 4.29
CA PHE A 116 -9.89 -2.86 4.86
C PHE A 116 -8.75 -2.05 5.47
N SER A 117 -8.33 -2.48 6.65
CA SER A 117 -7.16 -1.93 7.33
C SER A 117 -6.03 -2.95 7.27
N TYR A 118 -4.89 -2.57 6.69
CA TYR A 118 -3.71 -3.41 6.71
C TYR A 118 -3.36 -3.76 8.16
N PRO A 119 -3.17 -5.04 8.52
CA PRO A 119 -3.07 -5.46 9.93
C PRO A 119 -1.89 -4.83 10.69
N LEU A 120 -0.82 -4.46 10.00
CA LEU A 120 0.38 -3.84 10.61
C LEU A 120 0.45 -2.32 10.43
N ILE A 121 -0.25 -1.76 9.43
CA ILE A 121 -0.10 -0.35 9.01
C ILE A 121 -1.37 0.46 9.33
N GLY A 122 -2.55 -0.17 9.32
CA GLY A 122 -3.85 0.47 9.51
C GLY A 122 -4.02 1.17 10.85
N ASN A 123 -3.39 0.66 11.92
CA ASN A 123 -3.46 1.27 13.25
C ASN A 123 -2.81 2.67 13.32
N PHE A 124 -1.82 2.95 12.45
CA PHE A 124 -1.17 4.26 12.37
C PHE A 124 -1.98 5.28 11.57
N ILE A 125 -2.89 4.82 10.71
CA ILE A 125 -3.70 5.70 9.85
C ILE A 125 -5.02 6.09 10.54
N ASN A 126 -5.53 5.25 11.47
CA ASN A 126 -6.82 5.44 12.14
C ASN A 126 -6.80 6.27 13.45
N SER A 127 -5.68 6.83 13.87
CA SER A 127 -5.61 7.73 15.05
C SER A 127 -5.61 9.20 14.57
N PRO A 128 -6.77 9.88 14.46
CA PRO A 128 -7.32 10.59 15.63
C PRO A 128 -8.86 10.83 15.66
N ILE A 129 -9.73 10.03 15.02
CA ILE A 129 -11.19 10.36 14.98
C ILE A 129 -11.99 9.80 16.18
N ALA A 130 -11.45 8.83 16.93
CA ALA A 130 -12.16 8.22 18.05
C ALA A 130 -12.24 9.07 19.34
N GLN A 131 -11.57 10.23 19.42
CA GLN A 131 -11.57 11.06 20.63
C GLN A 131 -12.56 12.24 20.61
N GLU A 132 -13.05 12.66 19.44
CA GLU A 132 -13.94 13.84 19.36
C GLU A 132 -15.43 13.49 19.57
N GLN A 133 -15.81 12.22 19.43
CA GLN A 133 -17.19 11.78 19.65
C GLN A 133 -17.50 11.30 21.08
N GLY A 134 -16.47 11.11 21.92
CA GLY A 134 -16.62 10.79 23.35
C GLY A 134 -16.68 12.02 24.26
N LEU A 135 -16.43 13.23 23.75
CA LEU A 135 -16.32 14.46 24.54
C LEU A 135 -17.51 15.43 24.35
N LEU A 136 -18.51 15.04 23.56
CA LEU A 136 -19.77 15.80 23.38
C LEU A 136 -20.98 15.10 24.02
N SER A 137 -20.73 14.10 24.86
CA SER A 137 -21.74 13.33 25.59
C SER A 137 -21.56 13.33 27.12
N GLU A 138 -20.76 14.26 27.66
CA GLU A 138 -20.75 14.58 29.10
C GLU A 138 -21.08 16.06 29.32
#